data_AF-A0A538JY93-F1
#
_entry.id   AF-A0A538JY93-F1
#
_cell.length_a   1.000
_cell.length_b   1.000
_cell.length_c   1.000
_cell.angle_alpha   90.00
_cell.angle_beta   90.00
_cell.angle_gamma   90.00
#
_symmetry.space_group_name_H-M   'P 1'
#
loop_
_entity.id
_entity.type
_entity.pdbx_description
1 polymer ?
#
loop_
_entity_poly.entity_id
_entity_poly.type
_entity_poly.pdbx_seq_one_letter_code
_entity_poly.pdbx_strand_id
1 'polypeptide(L)'
;MSLFRRFRPSPALVVASLALLIALGGTGYAASQALPRNSVTTVQVKDHSLLARDFKAGQIPRGPVGPAGAQGPAGPQGPAGPAGSAGSAAGKWALVRADGGIAAQSGGITLAAKPSAGTYILSIGSTVTGKAILSSAAYAADGSDQRGETSAGPCGGGSEGRTCPTSDNSSSIFVQTRSSAGSPADHAFYVAVVG
;
A
#
# COMPACT_ATOMS: atom_id res chain seq x y z
N MET A 1 -7.61 -80.86 -58.99
CA MET A 1 -7.06 -82.20 -58.73
C MET A 1 -7.69 -82.74 -57.46
N SER A 2 -8.71 -83.58 -57.62
CA SER A 2 -9.44 -84.30 -56.58
C SER A 2 -8.69 -85.60 -56.28
N LEU A 3 -8.13 -85.73 -55.08
CA LEU A 3 -7.43 -86.94 -54.62
C LEU A 3 -7.65 -87.16 -53.12
N PHE A 4 -8.91 -87.22 -52.67
CA PHE A 4 -9.26 -87.94 -51.44
C PHE A 4 -10.13 -89.14 -51.80
N ARG A 5 -9.42 -90.12 -52.37
CA ARG A 5 -9.90 -91.46 -52.68
C ARG A 5 -10.28 -92.17 -51.38
N ARG A 6 -11.57 -92.17 -51.07
CA ARG A 6 -12.31 -93.25 -50.37
C ARG A 6 -11.58 -93.87 -49.15
N PHE A 7 -11.16 -93.05 -48.18
CA PHE A 7 -10.97 -93.56 -46.82
C PHE A 7 -12.36 -93.82 -46.24
N ARG A 8 -12.80 -95.08 -46.29
CA ARG A 8 -13.84 -95.55 -45.38
C ARG A 8 -13.10 -95.88 -44.09
N PRO A 9 -13.01 -94.95 -43.11
CA PRO A 9 -12.35 -95.28 -41.86
C PRO A 9 -13.05 -96.51 -41.30
N SER A 10 -12.28 -97.55 -41.02
CA SER A 10 -12.85 -98.74 -40.38
C SER A 10 -13.49 -98.29 -39.06
N PRO A 11 -14.60 -98.91 -38.62
CA PRO A 11 -15.21 -98.59 -37.34
C PRO A 11 -14.19 -98.59 -36.19
N ALA A 12 -13.20 -99.50 -36.25
CA ALA A 12 -12.08 -99.56 -35.33
C ALA A 12 -11.20 -98.30 -35.32
N LEU A 13 -10.92 -97.69 -36.48
CA LEU A 13 -10.09 -96.48 -36.56
C LEU A 13 -10.83 -95.25 -36.03
N VAL A 14 -12.16 -95.18 -36.21
CA VAL A 14 -12.98 -94.12 -35.61
C VAL A 14 -12.95 -94.23 -34.08
N VAL A 15 -13.16 -95.44 -33.54
CA VAL A 15 -13.11 -95.69 -32.10
C VAL A 15 -11.72 -95.38 -31.53
N ALA A 16 -10.66 -95.83 -32.21
CA ALA A 16 -9.28 -95.56 -31.79
C ALA A 16 -8.96 -94.06 -31.78
N SER A 17 -9.44 -93.31 -32.78
CA SER A 17 -9.20 -91.87 -32.87
C SER A 17 -9.98 -91.08 -31.80
N LEU A 18 -11.22 -91.48 -31.52
CA LEU A 18 -12.02 -90.87 -30.45
C LEU A 18 -11.41 -91.18 -29.07
N ALA A 19 -11.03 -92.44 -28.84
CA ALA A 19 -10.36 -92.87 -27.62
C ALA A 19 -9.05 -92.11 -27.43
N LEU A 20 -8.28 -91.90 -28.50
CA LEU A 20 -7.04 -91.14 -28.46
C LEU A 20 -7.29 -89.65 -28.14
N LEU A 21 -8.30 -89.02 -28.74
CA LEU A 21 -8.67 -87.63 -28.40
C LEU A 21 -9.08 -87.48 -26.92
N ILE A 22 -9.84 -88.44 -26.39
CA ILE A 22 -10.26 -88.44 -24.98
C ILE A 22 -9.05 -88.70 -24.07
N ALA A 23 -8.16 -89.62 -24.44
CA ALA A 23 -6.97 -89.96 -23.67
C ALA A 23 -5.97 -88.79 -23.57
N LEU A 24 -5.81 -87.99 -24.63
CA LEU A 24 -4.95 -86.79 -24.60
C LEU A 24 -5.64 -85.54 -24.04
N GLY A 25 -6.97 -85.49 -23.98
CA GLY A 25 -7.71 -84.31 -23.54
C GLY A 25 -7.70 -84.03 -22.03
N GLY A 26 -7.27 -84.99 -21.20
CA GLY A 26 -7.38 -84.91 -19.74
C GLY A 26 -6.65 -83.73 -19.09
N THR A 27 -5.47 -83.34 -19.59
CA THR A 27 -4.68 -82.23 -19.03
C THR A 27 -5.27 -80.86 -19.38
N GLY A 28 -5.79 -80.69 -20.60
CA GLY A 28 -6.40 -79.43 -21.04
C GLY A 28 -7.76 -79.16 -20.38
N TYR A 29 -8.54 -80.21 -20.11
CA TYR A 29 -9.81 -80.08 -19.39
C TYR A 29 -9.58 -79.70 -17.92
N ALA A 30 -8.59 -80.31 -17.26
CA ALA A 30 -8.24 -79.94 -15.88
C ALA A 30 -7.73 -78.50 -15.78
N ALA A 31 -6.86 -78.03 -16.69
CA ALA A 31 -6.36 -76.65 -16.63
C ALA A 31 -7.45 -75.58 -16.82
N SER A 32 -8.52 -75.89 -17.55
CA SER A 32 -9.62 -74.95 -17.85
C SER A 32 -10.79 -75.02 -16.86
N GLN A 33 -11.05 -76.18 -16.24
CA GLN A 33 -12.15 -76.37 -15.28
C GLN A 33 -11.70 -76.52 -13.82
N ALA A 34 -10.47 -76.95 -13.56
CA ALA A 34 -9.99 -77.21 -12.18
C ALA A 34 -9.48 -75.96 -11.46
N LEU A 35 -9.50 -74.79 -12.12
CA LEU A 35 -9.21 -73.52 -11.48
C LEU A 35 -10.52 -72.75 -11.27
N PRO A 36 -11.10 -72.80 -10.05
CA PRO A 36 -12.16 -71.89 -9.65
C PRO A 36 -11.80 -70.43 -9.94
N ARG A 37 -12.82 -69.58 -10.08
CA ARG A 37 -12.60 -68.14 -10.15
C ARG A 37 -11.85 -67.68 -8.89
N ASN A 38 -10.88 -66.78 -9.07
CA ASN A 38 -10.02 -66.24 -8.01
C ASN A 38 -8.99 -67.23 -7.41
N SER A 39 -8.67 -68.34 -8.09
CA SER A 39 -7.59 -69.24 -7.65
C SER A 39 -6.18 -68.67 -7.80
N VAL A 40 -6.01 -67.59 -8.58
CA VAL A 40 -4.72 -66.89 -8.71
C VAL A 40 -4.60 -65.85 -7.60
N THR A 41 -3.75 -66.16 -6.61
CA THR A 41 -3.42 -65.25 -5.51
C THR A 41 -2.08 -64.56 -5.75
N THR A 42 -1.75 -63.57 -4.92
CA THR A 42 -0.51 -62.78 -5.04
C THR A 42 0.76 -63.63 -5.02
N VAL A 43 0.76 -64.79 -4.35
CA VAL A 43 1.91 -65.70 -4.27
C VAL A 43 2.28 -66.28 -5.64
N GLN A 44 1.32 -66.39 -6.56
CA GLN A 44 1.52 -66.92 -7.91
C GLN A 44 1.92 -65.83 -8.93
N VAL A 45 1.86 -64.55 -8.52
CA VAL A 45 2.18 -63.41 -9.38
C VAL A 45 3.55 -62.86 -8.98
N LYS A 46 4.47 -62.75 -9.94
CA LYS A 46 5.78 -62.16 -9.68
C LYS A 46 5.67 -60.63 -9.68
N ASP A 47 6.39 -59.98 -8.77
CA ASP A 47 6.42 -58.52 -8.73
C ASP A 47 6.90 -57.94 -10.08
N HIS A 48 6.22 -56.89 -10.53
CA HIS A 48 6.48 -56.19 -11.79
C HIS A 48 6.29 -57.05 -13.07
N SER A 49 5.68 -58.23 -12.99
CA SER A 49 5.44 -59.05 -14.18
C SER A 49 4.21 -58.63 -14.99
N LEU A 50 3.31 -57.83 -14.40
CA LEU A 50 2.07 -57.40 -15.05
C LEU A 50 2.27 -56.06 -15.77
N LEU A 51 1.85 -56.03 -17.03
CA LEU A 51 1.84 -54.84 -17.87
C LEU A 51 0.44 -54.22 -17.89
N ALA A 52 0.35 -52.95 -18.30
CA ALA A 52 -0.94 -52.26 -18.41
C ALA A 52 -1.95 -52.97 -19.33
N ARG A 53 -1.47 -53.76 -20.31
CA ARG A 53 -2.29 -54.55 -21.24
C ARG A 53 -2.93 -55.79 -20.62
N ASP A 54 -2.43 -56.26 -19.49
CA ASP A 54 -2.95 -57.45 -18.81
C ASP A 54 -4.21 -57.12 -17.98
N PHE A 55 -4.49 -55.82 -17.81
CA PHE A 55 -5.67 -55.31 -17.14
C PHE A 55 -6.72 -54.83 -18.14
N LYS A 56 -8.00 -55.04 -17.79
CA LYS A 56 -9.12 -54.46 -18.54
C LYS A 56 -9.06 -52.93 -18.43
N ALA A 57 -9.46 -52.24 -19.51
CA ALA A 57 -9.57 -50.78 -19.52
C ALA A 57 -10.37 -50.28 -18.30
N GLY A 58 -9.78 -49.34 -17.54
CA GLY A 58 -10.35 -48.77 -16.33
C GLY A 58 -10.00 -49.49 -15.02
N GLN A 59 -9.29 -50.62 -15.04
CA GLN A 59 -8.86 -51.32 -13.82
C GLN A 59 -7.62 -50.70 -13.15
N ILE A 60 -6.79 -49.97 -13.90
CA ILE A 60 -5.60 -49.29 -13.35
C ILE A 60 -6.05 -47.89 -12.94
N PRO A 61 -6.07 -47.57 -11.63
CA PRO A 61 -6.41 -46.23 -11.18
C PRO A 61 -5.42 -45.22 -11.77
N ARG A 62 -5.93 -44.08 -12.25
CA ARG A 62 -5.07 -42.95 -12.62
C ARG A 62 -4.32 -42.52 -11.36
N GLY A 63 -3.00 -42.35 -11.48
CA GLY A 63 -2.21 -41.77 -10.39
C GLY A 63 -2.79 -40.41 -9.95
N PRO A 64 -2.59 -40.02 -8.68
CA PRO A 64 -3.08 -38.75 -8.18
C PRO A 64 -2.51 -37.59 -9.02
N VAL A 65 -3.32 -36.53 -9.19
CA VAL A 65 -2.84 -35.26 -9.73
C VAL A 65 -1.72 -34.77 -8.81
N GLY A 66 -0.58 -34.38 -9.39
CA GLY A 66 0.53 -33.82 -8.62
C GLY A 66 0.12 -32.56 -7.85
N PRO A 67 0.84 -32.18 -6.79
CA PRO A 67 0.52 -30.98 -6.03
C PRO A 67 0.56 -29.74 -6.92
N ALA A 68 -0.29 -28.76 -6.63
CA ALA A 68 -0.19 -27.44 -7.25
C ALA A 68 1.21 -26.87 -7.02
N GLY A 69 1.77 -26.21 -8.04
CA GLY A 69 3.05 -25.53 -7.90
C GLY A 69 3.00 -24.47 -6.79
N ALA A 70 4.14 -24.18 -6.17
CA ALA A 70 4.23 -23.11 -5.18
C ALA A 70 3.77 -21.78 -5.78
N GLN A 71 3.05 -20.98 -4.99
CA GLN A 71 2.72 -19.61 -5.38
C GLN A 71 4.01 -18.84 -5.65
N GLY A 72 4.04 -18.08 -6.75
CA GLY A 72 5.19 -17.22 -7.06
C GLY A 72 5.44 -16.18 -5.96
N PRO A 73 6.67 -15.63 -5.86
CA PRO A 73 6.97 -14.59 -4.89
C PRO A 73 6.05 -13.38 -5.09
N ALA A 74 5.76 -12.67 -3.99
CA ALA A 74 5.06 -11.39 -4.06
C ALA A 74 5.87 -10.42 -4.96
N GLY A 75 5.15 -9.62 -5.76
CA GLY A 75 5.79 -8.59 -6.57
C GLY A 75 6.49 -7.53 -5.71
N PRO A 76 7.46 -6.79 -6.25
CA PRO A 76 8.12 -5.71 -5.53
C PRO A 76 7.10 -4.64 -5.12
N GLN A 77 7.35 -3.99 -3.98
CA GLN A 77 6.58 -2.82 -3.57
C GLN A 77 6.66 -1.73 -4.66
N GLY A 78 5.53 -1.08 -4.96
CA GLY A 78 5.50 0.06 -5.87
C GLY A 78 6.35 1.24 -5.38
N PRO A 79 6.74 2.17 -6.27
CA PRO A 79 7.49 3.35 -5.88
C PRO A 79 6.72 4.18 -4.84
N ALA A 80 7.45 4.86 -3.97
CA ALA A 80 6.85 5.83 -3.07
C ALA A 80 6.08 6.90 -3.87
N GLY A 81 4.92 7.33 -3.35
CA GLY A 81 4.17 8.43 -3.96
C GLY A 81 4.99 9.74 -3.97
N PRO A 82 4.65 10.70 -4.86
CA PRO A 82 5.31 12.00 -4.87
C PRO A 82 5.15 12.69 -3.52
N ALA A 83 6.19 13.41 -3.10
CA ALA A 83 6.12 14.25 -1.90
C ALA A 83 4.95 15.25 -2.04
N GLY A 84 4.18 15.43 -0.96
CA GLY A 84 3.13 16.45 -0.92
C GLY A 84 3.72 17.84 -1.18
N SER A 85 2.96 18.71 -1.85
CA SER A 85 3.38 20.09 -2.06
C SER A 85 3.66 20.75 -0.71
N ALA A 86 4.81 21.43 -0.60
CA ALA A 86 5.07 22.28 0.55
C ALA A 86 3.91 23.27 0.66
N GLY A 87 3.18 23.25 1.77
CA GLY A 87 2.09 24.18 2.00
C GLY A 87 2.64 25.59 1.85
N SER A 88 2.16 26.34 0.84
CA SER A 88 2.41 27.77 0.74
C SER A 88 1.98 28.37 2.07
N ALA A 89 2.92 28.91 2.86
CA ALA A 89 2.63 29.47 4.16
C ALA A 89 1.55 30.56 3.98
N ALA A 90 0.31 30.23 4.32
CA ALA A 90 -0.86 31.12 4.15
C ALA A 90 -0.84 32.30 5.14
N GLY A 91 0.28 32.51 5.84
CA GLY A 91 0.47 33.67 6.68
C GLY A 91 1.94 33.96 6.94
N LYS A 92 2.23 35.25 7.08
CA LYS A 92 3.53 35.77 7.51
C LYS A 92 3.47 36.11 8.99
N TRP A 93 4.48 35.75 9.78
CA TRP A 93 4.54 36.07 11.20
C TRP A 93 5.91 36.59 11.62
N ALA A 94 5.94 37.45 12.65
CA ALA A 94 7.16 37.94 13.28
C ALA A 94 7.00 38.01 14.80
N LEU A 95 8.10 37.74 15.50
CA LEU A 95 8.34 38.08 16.89
C LEU A 95 9.23 39.32 16.93
N VAL A 96 8.71 40.40 17.51
CA VAL A 96 9.40 41.70 17.59
C VAL A 96 9.69 42.01 19.04
N ARG A 97 10.93 42.43 19.33
CA ARG A 97 11.37 42.86 20.66
C ARG A 97 10.94 44.31 20.94
N ALA A 98 11.03 44.73 22.20
CA ALA A 98 10.67 46.09 22.62
C ALA A 98 11.52 47.20 21.96
N ASP A 99 12.75 46.91 21.54
CA ASP A 99 13.60 47.84 20.78
C ASP A 99 13.20 47.94 19.30
N GLY A 100 12.29 47.07 18.83
CA GLY A 100 11.90 46.94 17.42
C GLY A 100 12.71 45.89 16.65
N GLY A 101 13.73 45.28 17.27
CA GLY A 101 14.49 44.19 16.67
C GLY A 101 13.63 42.95 16.43
N ILE A 102 13.72 42.37 15.23
CA ILE A 102 13.02 41.12 14.90
C ILE A 102 13.79 39.94 15.49
N ALA A 103 13.19 39.23 16.44
CA ALA A 103 13.78 38.06 17.09
C ALA A 103 13.61 36.77 16.29
N ALA A 104 12.47 36.63 15.61
CA ALA A 104 12.16 35.49 14.74
C ALA A 104 11.08 35.91 13.74
N GLN A 105 11.06 35.30 12.55
CA GLN A 105 10.04 35.58 11.55
C GLN A 105 9.92 34.45 10.51
N SER A 106 8.81 34.43 9.78
CA SER A 106 8.57 33.54 8.63
C SER A 106 9.22 34.01 7.32
N GLY A 107 9.78 35.22 7.28
CA GLY A 107 10.58 35.74 6.15
C GLY A 107 10.01 36.98 5.45
N GLY A 108 10.91 37.90 5.11
CA GLY A 108 10.64 39.13 4.34
C GLY A 108 10.03 40.29 5.15
N ILE A 109 9.88 40.13 6.47
CA ILE A 109 9.34 41.17 7.35
C ILE A 109 10.48 42.05 7.87
N THR A 110 10.29 43.37 7.85
CA THR A 110 11.26 44.34 8.34
C THR A 110 10.59 45.41 9.20
N LEU A 111 11.32 45.96 10.17
CA LEU A 111 10.88 47.15 10.89
C LEU A 111 11.03 48.36 9.96
N ALA A 112 9.91 48.93 9.54
CA ALA A 112 9.89 50.13 8.70
C ALA A 112 10.14 51.39 9.54
N ALA A 113 9.54 51.46 10.74
CA ALA A 113 9.77 52.56 11.67
C ALA A 113 9.28 52.26 13.09
N LYS A 114 9.80 53.01 14.05
CA LYS A 114 9.34 53.08 15.45
C LYS A 114 9.15 54.55 15.83
N PRO A 115 8.03 55.19 15.45
CA PRO A 115 7.85 56.64 15.57
C PRO A 115 7.75 57.15 17.01
N SER A 116 7.29 56.31 17.95
CA SER A 116 7.15 56.65 19.36
C SER A 116 7.19 55.39 20.21
N ALA A 117 7.25 55.56 21.54
CA ALA A 117 7.12 54.45 22.46
C ALA A 117 5.81 53.68 22.21
N GLY A 118 5.92 52.35 22.21
CA GLY A 118 4.81 51.43 22.01
C GLY A 118 4.17 51.48 20.63
N THR A 119 4.81 52.08 19.63
CA THR A 119 4.28 52.12 18.25
C THR A 119 5.33 51.65 17.26
N TYR A 120 4.99 50.63 16.49
CA TYR A 120 5.87 49.97 15.54
C TYR A 120 5.17 49.89 14.18
N ILE A 121 5.94 50.08 13.12
CA ILE A 121 5.46 49.95 11.74
C ILE A 121 6.33 48.89 11.08
N LEU A 122 5.70 47.82 10.61
CA LEU A 122 6.36 46.69 10.01
C LEU A 122 6.00 46.63 8.53
N SER A 123 7.00 46.44 7.67
CA SER A 123 6.79 46.10 6.26
C SER A 123 6.72 44.59 6.15
N ILE A 124 5.60 44.09 5.65
CA ILE A 124 5.33 42.65 5.50
C ILE A 124 5.83 42.12 4.14
N GLY A 125 6.08 43.03 3.18
CA GLY A 125 6.55 42.68 1.83
C GLY A 125 5.46 42.14 0.90
N SER A 126 4.20 42.17 1.32
CA SER A 126 3.03 41.79 0.53
C SER A 126 1.80 42.57 1.00
N THR A 127 0.80 42.73 0.14
CA THR A 127 -0.46 43.42 0.48
C THR A 127 -1.13 42.80 1.70
N VAL A 128 -1.48 43.63 2.69
CA VAL A 128 -2.13 43.25 3.95
C VAL A 128 -3.59 43.67 4.05
N THR A 129 -4.07 44.51 3.14
CA THR A 129 -5.48 44.90 3.04
C THR A 129 -6.38 43.67 2.82
N GLY A 130 -7.49 43.57 3.55
CA GLY A 130 -8.40 42.43 3.52
C GLY A 130 -7.87 41.15 4.19
N LYS A 131 -6.69 41.18 4.82
CA LYS A 131 -6.11 40.03 5.55
C LYS A 131 -6.33 40.15 7.05
N ALA A 132 -6.43 39.01 7.73
CA ALA A 132 -6.52 38.98 9.18
C ALA A 132 -5.14 39.32 9.80
N ILE A 133 -5.09 40.34 10.65
CA ILE A 133 -3.89 40.73 11.39
C ILE A 133 -4.12 40.43 12.86
N LEU A 134 -3.32 39.51 13.39
CA LEU A 134 -3.36 39.08 14.79
C LEU A 134 -2.12 39.58 15.50
N SER A 135 -2.29 40.19 16.67
CA SER A 135 -1.19 40.59 17.55
C SER A 135 -1.39 40.05 18.95
N SER A 136 -0.30 39.65 19.59
CA SER A 136 -0.29 39.27 21.00
C SER A 136 0.99 39.74 21.68
N ALA A 137 0.92 39.89 23.00
CA ALA A 137 2.11 40.13 23.82
C ALA A 137 3.12 38.97 23.72
N ALA A 138 4.42 39.29 23.85
CA ALA A 138 5.49 38.29 23.84
C ALA A 138 6.58 38.59 24.86
N TYR A 139 7.27 37.57 25.37
CA TYR A 139 8.32 37.71 26.39
C TYR A 139 9.75 37.88 25.82
N ALA A 140 9.90 38.30 24.56
CA ALA A 140 11.20 38.31 23.86
C ALA A 140 12.18 39.35 24.45
N ALA A 141 12.92 38.94 25.47
CA ALA A 141 13.83 39.76 26.27
C ALA A 141 13.14 40.97 26.94
N ASP A 142 11.86 40.82 27.27
CA ASP A 142 11.04 41.86 27.89
C ASP A 142 10.37 41.28 29.13
N GLY A 143 10.95 41.59 30.29
CA GLY A 143 10.66 40.93 31.58
C GLY A 143 9.69 41.69 32.49
N SER A 144 8.89 42.63 31.97
CA SER A 144 7.92 43.36 32.79
C SER A 144 6.66 42.53 33.10
N ASP A 145 6.29 42.42 34.38
CA ASP A 145 5.28 41.48 34.90
C ASP A 145 3.81 41.83 34.60
N GLN A 146 3.50 43.01 34.05
CA GLN A 146 2.18 43.29 33.46
C GLN A 146 2.27 44.13 32.18
N ARG A 147 1.65 43.60 31.12
CA ARG A 147 1.50 44.25 29.80
C ARG A 147 0.04 44.63 29.60
N GLY A 148 -0.19 45.72 28.88
CA GLY A 148 -1.51 46.13 28.44
C GLY A 148 -1.92 45.49 27.13
N GLU A 149 -2.86 46.15 26.46
CA GLU A 149 -3.37 45.77 25.15
C GLU A 149 -2.28 45.82 24.06
N THR A 150 -2.34 44.87 23.13
CA THR A 150 -1.65 44.92 21.83
C THR A 150 -2.68 45.00 20.71
N SER A 151 -2.61 46.04 19.90
CA SER A 151 -3.53 46.24 18.76
C SER A 151 -2.71 46.36 17.48
N ALA A 152 -3.15 45.73 16.39
CA ALA A 152 -2.48 45.81 15.10
C ALA A 152 -3.48 46.00 13.97
N GLY A 153 -3.04 46.62 12.87
CA GLY A 153 -3.87 46.82 11.69
C GLY A 153 -3.05 47.31 10.49
N PRO A 154 -3.65 47.38 9.30
CA PRO A 154 -2.97 47.85 8.10
C PRO A 154 -2.73 49.37 8.16
N CYS A 155 -1.64 49.80 7.53
CA CYS A 155 -1.42 51.19 7.15
C CYS A 155 -2.18 51.51 5.85
N GLY A 156 -2.29 52.79 5.48
CA GLY A 156 -2.85 53.25 4.22
C GLY A 156 -4.21 53.96 4.31
N GLY A 157 -4.63 54.39 5.50
CA GLY A 157 -5.77 55.32 5.69
C GLY A 157 -7.16 54.83 5.27
N GLY A 158 -7.32 53.58 4.84
CA GLY A 158 -8.61 52.98 4.49
C GLY A 158 -9.46 52.60 5.71
N SER A 159 -10.69 52.14 5.49
CA SER A 159 -11.65 51.78 6.56
C SER A 159 -11.18 50.64 7.48
N GLU A 160 -10.23 49.82 7.01
CA GLU A 160 -9.66 48.70 7.77
C GLU A 160 -8.42 49.10 8.58
N GLY A 161 -7.86 50.30 8.33
CA GLY A 161 -6.53 50.69 8.80
C GLY A 161 -6.46 52.12 9.31
N ARG A 162 -5.24 52.62 9.48
CA ARG A 162 -4.98 54.03 9.82
C ARG A 162 -3.85 54.62 9.00
N THR A 163 -3.75 55.94 9.01
CA THR A 163 -2.62 56.66 8.42
C THR A 163 -1.39 56.48 9.31
N CYS A 164 -0.34 55.90 8.74
CA CYS A 164 0.95 55.72 9.37
C CYS A 164 1.87 56.91 9.04
N PRO A 165 2.63 57.46 10.01
CA PRO A 165 3.48 58.63 9.77
C PRO A 165 4.66 58.33 8.83
N THR A 166 5.08 57.07 8.77
CA THR A 166 6.13 56.57 7.86
C THR A 166 5.66 55.25 7.26
N SER A 167 5.97 55.02 5.98
CA SER A 167 5.56 53.82 5.26
C SER A 167 4.04 53.57 5.22
N ASP A 168 3.26 54.61 4.91
CA ASP A 168 1.80 54.50 4.73
C ASP A 168 1.43 53.84 3.39
N ASN A 169 1.48 52.51 3.34
CA ASN A 169 1.20 51.73 2.14
C ASN A 169 0.46 50.42 2.46
N SER A 170 -0.07 49.78 1.42
CA SER A 170 -0.87 48.55 1.51
C SER A 170 -0.09 47.31 1.95
N SER A 171 1.23 47.39 2.10
CA SER A 171 2.10 46.28 2.53
C SER A 171 2.70 46.48 3.92
N SER A 172 2.30 47.55 4.61
CA SER A 172 2.77 47.90 5.94
C SER A 172 1.65 47.77 6.96
N ILE A 173 2.00 47.34 8.17
CA ILE A 173 1.09 47.27 9.31
C ILE A 173 1.63 48.14 10.44
N PHE A 174 0.72 48.70 11.23
CA PHE A 174 1.08 49.29 12.51
C PHE A 174 0.78 48.29 13.63
N VAL A 175 1.60 48.29 14.66
CA VAL A 175 1.36 47.58 15.91
C VAL A 175 1.55 48.58 17.05
N GLN A 176 0.56 48.63 17.94
CA GLN A 176 0.61 49.43 19.15
C GLN A 176 0.63 48.52 20.37
N THR A 177 1.59 48.73 21.26
CA THR A 177 1.72 48.05 22.54
C THR A 177 1.52 49.07 23.67
N ARG A 178 0.79 48.66 24.71
CA ARG A 178 0.47 49.52 25.87
C ARG A 178 0.95 48.89 27.16
N SER A 179 1.19 49.72 28.17
CA SER A 179 1.39 49.29 29.56
C SER A 179 0.06 48.83 30.18
N SER A 180 0.12 48.22 31.35
CA SER A 180 -1.07 47.85 32.13
C SER A 180 -1.99 49.03 32.47
N ALA A 181 -1.45 50.25 32.48
CA ALA A 181 -2.20 51.49 32.67
C ALA A 181 -2.80 52.05 31.36
N GLY A 182 -2.64 51.37 30.22
CA GLY A 182 -3.18 51.78 28.92
C GLY A 182 -2.36 52.85 28.18
N SER A 183 -1.21 53.28 28.73
CA SER A 183 -0.32 54.24 28.06
C SER A 183 0.56 53.52 27.02
N PRO A 184 0.90 54.13 25.87
CA PRO A 184 1.85 53.55 24.92
C PRO A 184 3.19 53.25 25.59
N ALA A 185 3.64 52.00 25.49
CA ALA A 185 4.87 51.54 26.12
C ALA A 185 5.54 50.48 25.25
N ASP A 186 6.87 50.51 25.18
CA ASP A 186 7.64 49.57 24.39
C ASP A 186 7.60 48.18 25.01
N HIS A 187 6.92 47.26 24.33
CA HIS A 187 6.85 45.85 24.72
C HIS A 187 7.08 44.95 23.53
N ALA A 188 7.64 43.77 23.78
CA ALA A 188 7.74 42.71 22.79
C ALA A 188 6.35 42.12 22.44
N PHE A 189 6.19 41.72 21.18
CA PHE A 189 4.92 41.19 20.65
C PHE A 189 5.14 40.18 19.52
N TYR A 190 4.17 39.30 19.33
CA TYR A 190 4.00 38.54 18.10
C TYR A 190 3.00 39.26 17.21
N VAL A 191 3.24 39.18 15.90
CA VAL A 191 2.26 39.59 14.89
C VAL A 191 2.21 38.55 13.79
N ALA A 192 1.00 38.26 13.31
CA ALA A 192 0.77 37.38 12.17
C ALA A 192 -0.26 38.01 11.23
N VAL A 193 0.05 37.95 9.93
CA VAL A 193 -0.87 38.28 8.85
C VAL A 193 -1.28 36.97 8.19
N VAL A 194 -2.57 36.66 8.19
CA VAL A 194 -3.12 35.40 7.67
C VAL A 194 -4.13 35.68 6.56
N GLY A 195 -4.01 34.93 5.46
CA GLY A 195 -4.88 34.99 4.28
C GLY A 195 -4.17 35.45 3.01
#